data_AF-G3JGD1-F1
#
_entry.id   AF-G3JGD1-F1
#
_cell.length_a   1.000
_cell.length_b   1.000
_cell.length_c   1.000
_cell.angle_alpha   90.00
_cell.angle_beta   90.00
_cell.angle_gamma   90.00
#
_symmetry.space_group_name_H-M   'P 1'
#
loop_
_entity.id
_entity.type
_entity.pdbx_description
1 polymer ?
#
loop_
_entity_poly.entity_id
_entity_poly.type
_entity_poly.pdbx_seq_one_letter_code
_entity_poly.pdbx_strand_id
1 'polypeptide(L)'
;MDRLHQWREQFISDRVSDDFLYGAAAGCLATILLALVTRVVSMLRSDVYDLAHWKLNIRVPMQPMWMNLGYWRTARGEKIQQMDQACAALLREVLRAADLLTGDAVAEKELRGRRSIAILDVGFGCGDQTVELARALDAPAWQRFRYVGLTLNPAQLQVAQQRVEREVASARRRGVALWPESFRLLGADAARPESWARPVRTLVDGVADAALQERWLLALDCLYHFAPSRTPLLLYAARELRADLMAFDLVLNDKAFLSARVAARVVGRLAGCPLGAFLTEDAYTELLVDAGYERATVQIRDVTSAVFGGLVAHMEKQQRSLKPYGVSLGSMGVAKRIFDWIDRTGIIRAVIVVARVKRKTAS
;
A
#
# COMPACT_ATOMS: atom_id res chain seq x y z
N MET A 1 46.68 21.14 -57.30
CA MET A 1 45.58 20.61 -56.47
C MET A 1 45.06 21.62 -55.44
N ASP A 2 45.59 22.86 -55.36
CA ASP A 2 45.18 23.83 -54.31
C ASP A 2 43.97 24.73 -54.63
N ARG A 3 43.56 24.89 -55.89
CA ARG A 3 42.42 25.77 -56.23
C ARG A 3 41.05 25.15 -55.93
N LEU A 4 40.96 23.83 -55.83
CA LEU A 4 39.72 23.11 -55.50
C LEU A 4 39.47 23.04 -53.99
N HIS A 5 40.53 23.17 -53.18
CA HIS A 5 40.42 23.22 -51.72
C HIS A 5 40.01 24.63 -51.23
N GLN A 6 40.54 25.69 -51.85
CA GLN A 6 40.14 27.07 -51.56
C GLN A 6 38.71 27.39 -52.01
N TRP A 7 38.24 26.79 -53.12
CA TRP A 7 36.85 26.97 -53.57
C TRP A 7 35.83 26.31 -52.64
N ARG A 8 36.18 25.20 -51.98
CA ARG A 8 35.32 24.52 -51.00
C ARG A 8 35.21 25.28 -49.68
N GLU A 9 36.27 25.94 -49.21
CA GLU A 9 36.19 26.73 -47.96
C GLU A 9 35.41 28.04 -48.16
N GLN A 10 35.54 28.71 -49.31
CA GLN A 10 34.81 29.96 -49.58
C GLN A 10 33.31 29.80 -49.86
N PHE A 11 32.86 28.64 -50.33
CA PHE A 11 31.44 28.42 -50.68
C PHE A 11 30.64 27.63 -49.64
N ILE A 12 31.31 26.90 -48.74
CA ILE A 12 30.65 26.14 -47.67
C ILE A 12 30.60 26.95 -46.35
N SER A 13 31.42 28.00 -46.21
CA SER A 13 31.51 28.76 -44.96
C SER A 13 30.40 29.80 -44.74
N ASP A 14 29.56 30.13 -45.72
CA ASP A 14 28.49 31.11 -45.50
C ASP A 14 27.25 30.78 -46.33
N ARG A 15 26.20 30.29 -45.66
CA ARG A 15 24.78 30.65 -45.91
C ARG A 15 23.78 29.86 -45.05
N VAL A 16 24.08 29.71 -43.78
CA VAL A 16 23.08 30.10 -42.80
C VAL A 16 23.73 31.29 -42.12
N SER A 17 23.33 32.52 -42.46
CA SER A 17 23.90 33.68 -41.76
C SER A 17 23.65 33.48 -40.28
N ASP A 18 24.61 33.85 -39.45
CA ASP A 18 24.43 33.82 -37.99
C ASP A 18 23.11 34.52 -37.60
N ASP A 19 22.71 35.56 -38.34
CA ASP A 19 21.41 36.24 -38.21
C ASP A 19 20.19 35.32 -38.41
N PHE A 20 20.24 34.35 -39.31
CA PHE A 20 19.18 33.35 -39.49
C PHE A 20 19.13 32.36 -38.32
N LEU A 21 20.29 31.91 -37.81
CA LEU A 21 20.35 31.04 -36.64
C LEU A 21 19.88 31.76 -35.38
N TYR A 22 20.29 33.01 -35.18
CA TYR A 22 19.80 33.88 -34.10
C TYR A 22 18.31 34.17 -34.25
N GLY A 23 17.82 34.41 -35.47
CA GLY A 23 16.40 34.60 -35.76
C GLY A 23 15.56 33.35 -35.47
N ALA A 24 16.03 32.17 -35.87
CA ALA A 24 15.36 30.91 -35.59
C ALA A 24 15.37 30.55 -34.10
N ALA A 25 16.50 30.77 -33.41
CA ALA A 25 16.61 30.57 -31.97
C ALA A 25 15.71 31.53 -31.19
N ALA A 26 15.70 32.82 -31.56
CA ALA A 26 14.82 33.82 -30.98
C ALA A 26 13.33 33.50 -31.23
N GLY A 27 12.98 33.03 -32.43
CA GLY A 27 11.63 32.57 -32.75
C GLY A 27 11.19 31.35 -31.92
N CYS A 28 12.08 30.38 -31.71
CA CYS A 28 11.82 29.22 -30.84
C CYS A 28 11.64 29.66 -29.38
N LEU A 29 12.52 30.53 -28.87
CA LEU A 29 12.43 31.09 -27.52
C LEU A 29 11.13 31.88 -27.33
N ALA A 30 10.76 32.74 -28.28
CA ALA A 30 9.52 33.50 -28.25
C ALA A 30 8.29 32.58 -28.27
N THR A 31 8.33 31.49 -29.03
CA THR A 31 7.24 30.50 -29.09
C THR A 31 7.12 29.73 -27.76
N ILE A 32 8.23 29.30 -27.18
CA ILE A 32 8.26 28.65 -25.86
C ILE A 32 7.75 29.62 -24.80
N LEU A 33 8.21 30.87 -24.80
CA LEU A 33 7.79 31.90 -23.86
C LEU A 33 6.30 32.19 -24.01
N LEU A 34 5.80 32.33 -25.24
CA LEU A 34 4.38 32.55 -25.52
C LEU A 34 3.54 31.36 -25.07
N ALA A 35 3.98 30.13 -25.30
CA ALA A 35 3.30 28.92 -24.81
C ALA A 35 3.29 28.88 -23.27
N LEU A 36 4.38 29.27 -22.62
CA LEU A 36 4.49 29.34 -21.16
C LEU A 36 3.59 30.43 -20.58
N VAL A 37 3.59 31.63 -21.17
CA VAL A 37 2.71 32.75 -20.80
C VAL A 37 1.25 32.37 -21.04
N THR A 38 0.90 31.74 -22.16
CA THR A 38 -0.49 31.30 -22.43
C THR A 38 -0.91 30.23 -21.42
N ARG A 39 -0.02 29.32 -21.04
CA ARG A 39 -0.29 28.31 -20.03
C ARG A 39 -0.43 28.92 -18.63
N VAL A 40 0.41 29.89 -18.28
CA VAL A 40 0.33 30.62 -17.00
C VAL A 40 -0.93 31.49 -16.96
N VAL A 41 -1.23 32.24 -18.02
CA VAL A 41 -2.47 33.04 -18.14
C VAL A 41 -3.69 32.13 -18.13
N SER A 42 -3.67 30.96 -18.76
CA SER A 42 -4.74 29.96 -18.67
C SER A 42 -4.88 29.36 -17.27
N MET A 43 -3.77 29.17 -16.55
CA MET A 43 -3.78 28.74 -15.14
C MET A 43 -4.26 29.84 -14.19
N LEU A 44 -4.00 31.11 -14.51
CA LEU A 44 -4.44 32.27 -13.73
C LEU A 44 -5.88 32.68 -14.07
N ARG A 45 -6.35 32.40 -15.29
CA ARG A 45 -7.74 32.57 -15.75
C ARG A 45 -8.65 31.39 -15.38
N SER A 46 -8.18 30.39 -14.64
CA SER A 46 -9.10 29.41 -14.05
C SER A 46 -10.03 30.19 -13.11
N ASP A 47 -11.26 30.37 -13.57
CA ASP A 47 -12.25 31.28 -13.00
C ASP A 47 -12.32 31.11 -11.48
N VAL A 48 -12.13 32.20 -10.74
CA VAL A 48 -12.38 32.27 -9.29
C VAL A 48 -13.86 31.93 -8.99
N TYR A 49 -14.72 31.95 -10.02
CA TYR A 49 -16.13 31.56 -10.00
C TYR A 49 -16.45 30.16 -10.58
N ASP A 50 -15.44 29.34 -10.88
CA ASP A 50 -15.65 27.91 -11.15
C ASP A 50 -16.14 27.20 -9.87
N LEU A 51 -16.45 25.91 -9.96
CA LEU A 51 -16.90 25.11 -8.81
C LEU A 51 -15.81 24.94 -7.73
N ALA A 52 -14.63 25.55 -7.86
CA ALA A 52 -13.48 25.43 -6.95
C ALA A 52 -13.80 25.71 -5.47
N HIS A 53 -14.86 26.47 -5.17
CA HIS A 53 -15.38 26.66 -3.80
C HIS A 53 -15.82 25.37 -3.11
N TRP A 54 -15.97 24.25 -3.83
CA TRP A 54 -16.15 22.92 -3.23
C TRP A 54 -15.06 22.59 -2.22
N LYS A 55 -13.82 23.07 -2.44
CA LYS A 55 -12.67 22.85 -1.54
C LYS A 55 -12.89 23.46 -0.16
N LEU A 56 -13.56 24.62 -0.08
CA LEU A 56 -13.90 25.30 1.18
C LEU A 56 -15.00 24.57 1.97
N ASN A 57 -15.78 23.73 1.27
CA ASN A 57 -16.89 22.98 1.86
C ASN A 57 -16.50 21.56 2.30
N ILE A 58 -15.24 21.15 2.09
CA ILE A 58 -14.76 19.86 2.58
C ILE A 58 -14.65 19.91 4.10
N ARG A 59 -15.33 18.98 4.77
CA ARG A 59 -15.22 18.83 6.23
C ARG A 59 -13.89 18.14 6.58
N VAL A 60 -13.17 18.72 7.55
CA VAL A 60 -11.93 18.16 8.07
C VAL A 60 -12.10 17.65 9.51
N PRO A 61 -11.40 16.57 9.90
CA PRO A 61 -10.51 15.78 9.04
C PRO A 61 -11.32 14.96 8.01
N MET A 62 -10.75 14.82 6.80
CA MET A 62 -11.29 13.90 5.81
C MET A 62 -11.14 12.49 6.36
N GLN A 63 -12.24 11.82 6.70
CA GLN A 63 -12.23 10.45 7.18
C GLN A 63 -13.42 9.69 6.60
N PRO A 64 -13.23 8.40 6.25
CA PRO A 64 -11.99 7.62 6.32
C PRO A 64 -10.98 7.98 5.21
N MET A 65 -9.71 7.59 5.40
CA MET A 65 -8.65 7.72 4.38
C MET A 65 -7.99 6.36 4.09
N TRP A 66 -8.74 5.29 4.32
CA TRP A 66 -8.25 3.94 4.14
C TRP A 66 -8.16 3.61 2.66
N MET A 67 -6.96 3.22 2.21
CA MET A 67 -6.70 2.75 0.85
C MET A 67 -5.93 1.43 0.92
N ASN A 68 -6.66 0.32 0.86
CA ASN A 68 -6.17 -0.97 0.38
C ASN A 68 -7.09 -1.42 -0.78
N LEU A 69 -6.84 -2.55 -1.44
CA LEU A 69 -7.69 -2.98 -2.57
C LEU A 69 -9.14 -3.36 -2.18
N GLY A 70 -9.40 -3.65 -0.91
CA GLY A 70 -10.70 -4.01 -0.37
C GLY A 70 -11.16 -5.42 -0.71
N TYR A 71 -11.98 -5.99 0.18
CA TYR A 71 -12.74 -7.22 -0.05
C TYR A 71 -14.20 -6.82 -0.22
N TRP A 72 -14.71 -6.91 -1.44
CA TRP A 72 -15.96 -6.28 -1.88
C TRP A 72 -17.18 -7.16 -1.69
N ARG A 73 -17.10 -8.14 -0.78
CA ARG A 73 -18.19 -9.05 -0.44
C ARG A 73 -18.37 -9.13 1.07
N THR A 74 -19.61 -9.21 1.53
CA THR A 74 -19.91 -9.54 2.93
C THR A 74 -19.64 -11.02 3.20
N ALA A 75 -19.67 -11.43 4.47
CA ALA A 75 -19.61 -12.84 4.84
C ALA A 75 -20.76 -13.68 4.24
N ARG A 76 -21.87 -13.03 3.83
CA ARG A 76 -23.01 -13.66 3.13
C ARG A 76 -22.88 -13.63 1.61
N GLY A 77 -21.78 -13.08 1.08
CA GLY A 77 -21.53 -12.95 -0.36
C GLY A 77 -22.15 -11.73 -1.03
N GLU A 78 -22.77 -10.82 -0.28
CA GLU A 78 -23.41 -9.61 -0.81
C GLU A 78 -22.38 -8.56 -1.20
N LYS A 79 -22.66 -7.73 -2.21
CA LYS A 79 -21.72 -6.70 -2.66
C LYS A 79 -21.62 -5.54 -1.68
N ILE A 80 -20.39 -5.17 -1.32
CA ILE A 80 -20.10 -3.95 -0.56
C ILE A 80 -20.02 -2.75 -1.52
N GLN A 81 -20.51 -1.58 -1.09
CA GLN A 81 -20.58 -0.36 -1.92
C GLN A 81 -19.59 0.73 -1.50
N GLN A 82 -19.18 0.73 -0.22
CA GLN A 82 -18.34 1.75 0.37
C GLN A 82 -16.90 1.23 0.52
N MET A 83 -15.93 2.08 0.19
CA MET A 83 -14.50 1.72 0.15
C MET A 83 -13.99 1.30 1.52
N ASP A 84 -14.30 2.07 2.55
CA ASP A 84 -13.90 1.82 3.94
C ASP A 84 -14.45 0.49 4.48
N GLN A 85 -15.70 0.17 4.15
CA GLN A 85 -16.28 -1.13 4.48
C GLN A 85 -15.56 -2.28 3.77
N ALA A 86 -15.18 -2.11 2.49
CA ALA A 86 -14.42 -3.12 1.76
C ALA A 86 -13.00 -3.26 2.31
N CYS A 87 -12.35 -2.16 2.69
CA CYS A 87 -11.04 -2.17 3.33
C CYS A 87 -11.06 -2.89 4.69
N ALA A 88 -12.08 -2.62 5.51
CA ALA A 88 -12.30 -3.28 6.78
C ALA A 88 -12.60 -4.78 6.60
N ALA A 89 -13.41 -5.12 5.60
CA ALA A 89 -13.69 -6.51 5.26
C ALA A 89 -12.42 -7.27 4.87
N LEU A 90 -11.51 -6.65 4.10
CA LEU A 90 -10.24 -7.28 3.73
C LEU A 90 -9.37 -7.58 4.95
N LEU A 91 -9.20 -6.60 5.84
CA LEU A 91 -8.47 -6.81 7.09
C LEU A 91 -9.08 -7.95 7.90
N ARG A 92 -10.40 -7.98 8.07
CA ARG A 92 -11.08 -9.04 8.81
C ARG A 92 -10.94 -10.40 8.14
N GLU A 93 -10.92 -10.49 6.81
CA GLU A 93 -10.63 -11.74 6.10
C GLU A 93 -9.19 -12.23 6.33
N VAL A 94 -8.21 -11.32 6.42
CA VAL A 94 -6.83 -11.65 6.81
C VAL A 94 -6.77 -12.16 8.25
N LEU A 95 -7.43 -11.47 9.18
CA LEU A 95 -7.49 -11.90 10.59
C LEU A 95 -8.20 -13.25 10.78
N ARG A 96 -9.24 -13.54 10.00
CA ARG A 96 -9.90 -14.86 9.98
C ARG A 96 -8.98 -15.95 9.48
N ALA A 97 -8.26 -15.71 8.37
CA ALA A 97 -7.29 -16.67 7.85
C ALA A 97 -6.15 -16.94 8.85
N ALA A 98 -5.86 -15.98 9.73
CA ALA A 98 -4.89 -16.11 10.82
C ALA A 98 -5.45 -16.76 12.10
N ASP A 99 -6.71 -17.21 12.10
CA ASP A 99 -7.44 -17.75 13.25
C ASP A 99 -7.58 -16.77 14.44
N LEU A 100 -7.50 -15.46 14.18
CA LEU A 100 -7.68 -14.41 15.19
C LEU A 100 -9.14 -13.95 15.30
N LEU A 101 -9.96 -14.28 14.29
CA LEU A 101 -11.41 -14.09 14.26
C LEU A 101 -12.04 -15.42 13.82
N THR A 102 -12.78 -16.08 14.70
CA THR A 102 -13.41 -17.38 14.41
C THR A 102 -14.90 -17.24 14.11
N GLY A 103 -15.51 -16.11 14.51
CA GLY A 103 -16.96 -15.91 14.46
C GLY A 103 -17.71 -16.58 15.62
N ASP A 104 -17.00 -17.29 16.50
CA ASP A 104 -17.51 -17.81 17.76
C ASP A 104 -17.07 -16.89 18.91
N ALA A 105 -18.02 -16.13 19.45
CA ALA A 105 -17.77 -15.16 20.52
C ALA A 105 -17.21 -15.81 21.79
N VAL A 106 -17.53 -17.07 22.08
CA VAL A 106 -17.02 -17.78 23.27
C VAL A 106 -15.56 -18.16 23.05
N ALA A 107 -15.25 -18.78 21.92
CA ALA A 107 -13.89 -19.16 21.56
C ALA A 107 -12.96 -17.94 21.45
N GLU A 108 -13.44 -16.85 20.84
CA GLU A 108 -12.69 -15.59 20.75
C GLU A 108 -12.42 -14.99 22.13
N LYS A 109 -13.42 -14.96 23.01
CA LYS A 109 -13.25 -14.44 24.37
C LYS A 109 -12.25 -15.30 25.17
N GLU A 110 -12.29 -16.62 25.00
CA GLU A 110 -11.34 -17.54 25.64
C GLU A 110 -9.91 -17.34 25.13
N LEU A 111 -9.74 -17.21 23.81
CA LEU A 111 -8.45 -16.92 23.17
C LEU A 111 -7.83 -15.64 23.74
N ARG A 112 -8.60 -14.55 23.74
CA ARG A 112 -8.16 -13.21 24.19
C ARG A 112 -7.88 -13.19 25.69
N GLY A 113 -8.76 -13.79 26.50
CA GLY A 113 -8.62 -13.83 27.95
C GLY A 113 -7.43 -14.65 28.46
N ARG A 114 -6.90 -15.57 27.64
CA ARG A 114 -5.79 -16.47 28.02
C ARG A 114 -4.46 -16.14 27.36
N ARG A 115 -4.44 -15.29 26.33
CA ARG A 115 -3.24 -15.01 25.55
C ARG A 115 -2.93 -13.52 25.51
N SER A 116 -1.69 -13.24 25.18
CA SER A 116 -1.14 -11.95 24.84
C SER A 116 -0.74 -11.96 23.37
N ILE A 117 -0.83 -10.78 22.75
CA ILE A 117 -0.58 -10.61 21.33
C ILE A 117 0.31 -9.41 21.05
N ALA A 118 1.20 -9.57 20.09
CA ALA A 118 1.99 -8.51 19.49
C ALA A 118 1.83 -8.50 17.98
N ILE A 119 1.56 -7.32 17.43
CA ILE A 119 1.40 -7.11 15.98
C ILE A 119 2.39 -6.06 15.52
N LEU A 120 3.23 -6.43 14.55
CA LEU A 120 4.04 -5.53 13.75
C LEU A 120 3.30 -5.27 12.43
N ASP A 121 2.71 -4.09 12.26
CA ASP A 121 2.07 -3.66 11.02
C ASP A 121 3.05 -2.82 10.19
N VAL A 122 3.39 -3.29 8.98
CA VAL A 122 4.43 -2.68 8.13
C VAL A 122 3.89 -1.80 7.00
N GLY A 123 2.65 -1.35 7.12
CA GLY A 123 2.02 -0.49 6.11
C GLY A 123 0.72 0.12 6.59
N PHE A 124 0.68 0.65 7.82
CA PHE A 124 -0.59 1.03 8.47
C PHE A 124 -1.32 2.24 7.84
N GLY A 125 -0.69 2.92 6.87
CA GLY A 125 -1.27 4.06 6.15
C GLY A 125 -1.72 5.19 7.08
N CYS A 126 -2.94 5.70 6.87
CA CYS A 126 -3.53 6.79 7.65
C CYS A 126 -4.12 6.35 9.02
N GLY A 127 -3.86 5.12 9.45
CA GLY A 127 -4.29 4.58 10.75
C GLY A 127 -5.73 4.07 10.81
N ASP A 128 -6.49 4.10 9.71
CA ASP A 128 -7.81 3.46 9.64
C ASP A 128 -7.70 1.95 9.95
N GLN A 129 -6.70 1.28 9.37
CA GLN A 129 -6.35 -0.12 9.65
C GLN A 129 -5.98 -0.36 11.11
N THR A 130 -5.15 0.50 11.71
CA THR A 130 -4.75 0.39 13.11
C THR A 130 -5.97 0.39 14.05
N VAL A 131 -6.91 1.32 13.83
CA VAL A 131 -8.11 1.44 14.65
C VAL A 131 -9.06 0.27 14.40
N GLU A 132 -9.27 -0.12 13.15
CA GLU A 132 -10.13 -1.26 12.84
C GLU A 132 -9.58 -2.56 13.42
N LEU A 133 -8.27 -2.78 13.35
CA LEU A 133 -7.60 -3.94 13.95
C LEU A 133 -7.82 -3.99 15.46
N ALA A 134 -7.61 -2.86 16.16
CA ALA A 134 -7.82 -2.78 17.60
C ALA A 134 -9.28 -3.10 18.00
N ARG A 135 -10.24 -2.66 17.20
CA ARG A 135 -11.67 -2.94 17.41
C ARG A 135 -12.02 -4.39 17.09
N ALA A 136 -11.55 -4.91 15.96
CA ALA A 136 -11.85 -6.27 15.50
C ALA A 136 -11.28 -7.31 16.47
N LEU A 137 -10.06 -7.09 16.97
CA LEU A 137 -9.42 -7.99 17.94
C LEU A 137 -9.89 -7.78 19.37
N ASP A 138 -10.75 -6.78 19.63
CA ASP A 138 -11.09 -6.32 20.97
C ASP A 138 -9.82 -6.19 21.84
N ALA A 139 -8.91 -5.30 21.42
CA ALA A 139 -7.58 -5.14 22.04
C ALA A 139 -7.58 -5.14 23.59
N PRO A 140 -8.53 -4.51 24.29
CA PRO A 140 -8.63 -4.55 25.75
C PRO A 140 -8.91 -5.94 26.36
N ALA A 141 -9.47 -6.88 25.59
CA ALA A 141 -9.79 -8.23 26.05
C ALA A 141 -8.57 -9.15 26.09
N TRP A 142 -7.45 -8.76 25.48
CA TRP A 142 -6.19 -9.50 25.54
C TRP A 142 -5.48 -9.25 26.86
N GLN A 143 -4.85 -10.28 27.44
CA GLN A 143 -4.06 -10.11 28.68
C GLN A 143 -2.97 -9.05 28.52
N ARG A 144 -2.36 -9.01 27.34
CA ARG A 144 -1.44 -7.96 26.92
C ARG A 144 -1.56 -7.78 25.42
N PHE A 145 -1.88 -6.56 25.01
CA PHE A 145 -1.98 -6.16 23.62
C PHE A 145 -0.87 -5.17 23.28
N ARG A 146 -0.03 -5.52 22.30
CA ARG A 146 1.04 -4.67 21.78
C ARG A 146 0.88 -4.49 20.27
N TYR A 147 0.96 -3.26 19.83
CA TYR A 147 0.92 -2.89 18.42
C TYR A 147 2.08 -1.97 18.09
N VAL A 148 2.87 -2.34 17.09
CA VAL A 148 3.93 -1.51 16.50
C VAL A 148 3.61 -1.33 15.03
N GLY A 149 3.38 -0.10 14.60
CA GLY A 149 3.13 0.25 13.21
C GLY A 149 4.33 0.98 12.60
N LEU A 150 4.73 0.59 11.39
CA LEU A 150 5.68 1.29 10.54
C LEU A 150 5.01 1.86 9.29
N THR A 151 5.35 3.10 8.94
CA THR A 151 5.06 3.68 7.62
C THR A 151 6.27 4.48 7.15
N LEU A 152 6.46 4.55 5.83
CA LEU A 152 7.46 5.39 5.20
C LEU A 152 6.98 6.84 5.01
N ASN A 153 5.67 7.08 5.09
CA ASN A 153 5.10 8.38 4.76
C ASN A 153 4.86 9.23 6.02
N PRO A 154 5.55 10.36 6.21
CA PRO A 154 5.43 11.18 7.42
C PRO A 154 4.04 11.83 7.56
N ALA A 155 3.36 12.16 6.46
CA ALA A 155 2.01 12.71 6.51
C ALA A 155 1.00 11.65 6.96
N GLN A 156 1.14 10.40 6.50
CA GLN A 156 0.33 9.29 6.96
C GLN A 156 0.55 9.01 8.45
N LEU A 157 1.82 9.02 8.91
CA LEU A 157 2.16 8.87 10.32
C LEU A 157 1.46 9.91 11.20
N GLN A 158 1.51 11.19 10.81
CA GLN A 158 0.88 12.27 11.57
C GLN A 158 -0.63 12.08 11.70
N VAL A 159 -1.32 11.74 10.61
CA VAL A 159 -2.78 11.49 10.65
C VAL A 159 -3.10 10.25 11.49
N ALA A 160 -2.33 9.17 11.34
CA ALA A 160 -2.54 7.95 12.09
C ALA A 160 -2.36 8.16 13.61
N GLN A 161 -1.37 8.94 14.03
CA GLN A 161 -1.16 9.30 15.43
C GLN A 161 -2.38 10.01 16.01
N GLN A 162 -2.84 11.08 15.36
CA GLN A 162 -4.04 11.81 15.80
C GLN A 162 -5.28 10.91 15.86
N ARG A 163 -5.39 9.95 14.94
CA ARG A 163 -6.52 9.02 14.90
C ARG A 163 -6.48 8.02 16.06
N VAL A 164 -5.32 7.42 16.33
CA VAL A 164 -5.14 6.49 17.45
C VAL A 164 -5.35 7.19 18.78
N GLU A 165 -4.83 8.42 18.95
CA GLU A 165 -5.05 9.22 20.16
C GLU A 165 -6.55 9.44 20.43
N ARG A 166 -7.33 9.79 19.40
CA ARG A 166 -8.79 9.95 19.52
C ARG A 166 -9.48 8.65 19.88
N GLU A 167 -9.09 7.53 19.28
CA GLU A 167 -9.67 6.23 19.58
C GLU A 167 -9.40 5.83 21.03
N VAL A 168 -8.15 5.96 21.49
CA VAL A 168 -7.75 5.67 22.88
C VAL A 168 -8.49 6.59 23.85
N ALA A 169 -8.58 7.88 23.58
CA ALA A 169 -9.34 8.82 24.40
C ALA A 169 -10.84 8.48 24.44
N SER A 170 -11.43 8.05 23.32
CA SER A 170 -12.81 7.60 23.25
C SER A 170 -13.06 6.29 23.99
N ALA A 171 -12.10 5.35 23.95
CA ALA A 171 -12.17 4.10 24.71
C ALA A 171 -12.13 4.37 26.21
N ARG A 172 -11.19 5.22 26.67
CA ARG A 172 -11.08 5.65 28.07
C ARG A 172 -12.35 6.31 28.60
N ARG A 173 -12.97 7.20 27.82
CA ARG A 173 -14.25 7.84 28.19
C ARG A 173 -15.41 6.83 28.34
N ARG A 174 -15.33 5.68 27.66
CA ARG A 174 -16.29 4.58 27.78
C ARG A 174 -15.92 3.57 28.89
N GLY A 175 -14.89 3.85 29.69
CA GLY A 175 -14.42 2.95 30.75
C GLY A 175 -13.64 1.73 30.25
N VAL A 176 -13.20 1.75 28.99
CA VAL A 176 -12.45 0.64 28.38
C VAL A 176 -10.96 0.81 28.62
N ALA A 177 -10.30 -0.23 29.16
CA ALA A 177 -8.87 -0.24 29.49
C ALA A 177 -7.98 -0.39 28.24
N LEU A 178 -8.01 0.60 27.35
CA LEU A 178 -7.09 0.71 26.22
C LEU A 178 -6.01 1.76 26.56
N TRP A 179 -4.76 1.30 26.63
CA TRP A 179 -3.64 2.12 27.06
C TRP A 179 -2.95 2.77 25.84
N PRO A 180 -2.62 4.08 25.87
CA PRO A 180 -1.80 4.72 24.84
C PRO A 180 -0.48 3.97 24.58
N GLU A 181 0.04 3.29 25.60
CA GLU A 181 1.27 2.52 25.57
C GLU A 181 1.18 1.28 24.67
N SER A 182 -0.03 0.78 24.42
CA SER A 182 -0.29 -0.37 23.56
C SER A 182 -0.02 -0.09 22.08
N PHE A 183 0.02 1.18 21.65
CA PHE A 183 0.23 1.55 20.25
C PHE A 183 1.53 2.36 20.09
N ARG A 184 2.38 1.93 19.17
CA ARG A 184 3.60 2.64 18.78
C ARG A 184 3.62 2.80 17.27
N LEU A 185 3.43 4.02 16.79
CA LEU A 185 3.48 4.34 15.35
C LEU A 185 4.78 5.08 15.04
N LEU A 186 5.50 4.60 14.04
CA LEU A 186 6.86 5.04 13.72
C LEU A 186 7.03 5.28 12.23
N GLY A 187 7.88 6.26 11.89
CA GLY A 187 8.34 6.50 10.53
C GLY A 187 9.61 5.69 10.25
N ALA A 188 9.52 4.61 9.47
CA ALA A 188 10.66 3.76 9.13
C ALA A 188 10.43 2.95 7.85
N ASP A 189 11.51 2.63 7.14
CA ASP A 189 11.48 1.74 5.97
C ASP A 189 11.37 0.28 6.41
N ALA A 190 10.17 -0.29 6.34
CA ALA A 190 9.98 -1.69 6.71
C ALA A 190 10.70 -2.67 5.77
N ALA A 191 11.04 -2.27 4.54
CA ALA A 191 11.79 -3.11 3.60
C ALA A 191 13.27 -3.25 3.98
N ARG A 192 13.77 -2.39 4.88
CA ARG A 192 15.18 -2.30 5.28
C ARG A 192 15.35 -2.29 6.81
N PRO A 193 15.11 -3.43 7.49
CA PRO A 193 15.32 -3.51 8.94
C PRO A 193 16.69 -3.05 9.41
N GLU A 194 17.73 -3.27 8.61
CA GLU A 194 19.11 -2.83 8.86
C GLU A 194 19.27 -1.31 8.95
N SER A 195 18.38 -0.52 8.33
CA SER A 195 18.46 0.94 8.36
C SER A 195 17.68 1.57 9.52
N TRP A 196 17.02 0.78 10.36
CA TRP A 196 16.23 1.32 11.48
C TRP A 196 17.13 1.93 12.56
N ALA A 197 16.83 3.18 12.92
CA ALA A 197 17.43 3.82 14.09
C ALA A 197 17.13 3.03 15.37
N ARG A 198 18.02 3.11 16.35
CA ARG A 198 17.92 2.36 17.62
C ARG A 198 16.53 2.43 18.28
N PRO A 199 15.86 3.60 18.41
CA PRO A 199 14.53 3.65 19.03
C PRO A 199 13.47 2.83 18.29
N VAL A 200 13.51 2.83 16.95
CA VAL A 200 12.59 2.03 16.13
C VAL A 200 12.87 0.54 16.35
N ARG A 201 14.15 0.15 16.24
CA ARG A 201 14.59 -1.21 16.45
C ARG A 201 14.20 -1.74 17.83
N THR A 202 14.45 -1.01 18.91
CA THR A 202 14.06 -1.40 20.27
C THR A 202 12.54 -1.65 20.39
N LEU A 203 11.71 -0.81 19.77
CA LEU A 203 10.26 -0.97 19.85
C LEU A 203 9.77 -2.19 19.06
N VAL A 204 10.33 -2.41 17.88
CA VAL A 204 10.03 -3.58 17.03
C VAL A 204 10.53 -4.87 17.68
N ASP A 205 11.75 -4.90 18.23
CA ASP A 205 12.31 -6.07 18.90
C ASP A 205 11.50 -6.49 20.13
N GLY A 206 10.81 -5.55 20.75
CA GLY A 206 9.85 -5.85 21.82
C GLY A 206 8.64 -6.68 21.37
N VAL A 207 8.44 -6.92 20.08
CA VAL A 207 7.48 -7.93 19.57
C VAL A 207 7.97 -9.36 19.86
N ALA A 208 9.28 -9.56 19.97
CA ALA A 208 9.89 -10.86 20.24
C ALA A 208 9.82 -11.30 21.73
N ASP A 209 9.26 -10.45 22.61
CA ASP A 209 9.13 -10.68 24.05
C ASP A 209 8.55 -12.07 24.34
N ALA A 210 9.26 -12.86 25.15
CA ALA A 210 8.86 -14.21 25.54
C ALA A 210 7.48 -14.28 26.22
N ALA A 211 7.05 -13.19 26.87
CA ALA A 211 5.72 -13.09 27.47
C ALA A 211 4.58 -12.94 26.44
N LEU A 212 4.91 -12.65 25.17
CA LEU A 212 3.96 -12.53 24.06
C LEU A 212 3.79 -13.88 23.38
N GLN A 213 2.61 -14.51 23.52
CA GLN A 213 2.37 -15.85 22.95
C GLN A 213 1.99 -15.79 21.47
N GLU A 214 1.19 -14.81 21.06
CA GLU A 214 0.86 -14.55 19.66
C GLU A 214 1.71 -13.41 19.12
N ARG A 215 2.43 -13.65 18.02
CA ARG A 215 3.33 -12.67 17.41
C ARG A 215 3.09 -12.66 15.93
N TRP A 216 2.76 -11.50 15.39
CA TRP A 216 2.33 -11.39 14.01
C TRP A 216 3.02 -10.24 13.29
N LEU A 217 3.55 -10.54 12.11
CA LEU A 217 3.79 -9.55 11.07
C LEU A 217 2.49 -9.40 10.26
N LEU A 218 1.92 -8.21 10.27
CA LEU A 218 0.80 -7.81 9.41
C LEU A 218 1.32 -6.98 8.24
N ALA A 219 1.02 -7.42 7.03
CA ALA A 219 1.29 -6.66 5.82
C ALA A 219 0.06 -6.65 4.91
N LEU A 220 -0.80 -5.66 5.09
CA LEU A 220 -2.02 -5.52 4.31
C LEU A 220 -1.75 -4.65 3.08
N ASP A 221 -1.71 -5.27 1.90
CA ASP A 221 -1.65 -4.54 0.62
C ASP A 221 -0.41 -3.64 0.44
N CYS A 222 0.76 -4.13 0.90
CA CYS A 222 1.98 -3.30 0.90
C CYS A 222 3.28 -4.02 0.49
N LEU A 223 3.43 -5.33 0.69
CA LEU A 223 4.71 -6.04 0.47
C LEU A 223 5.21 -5.95 -0.98
N TYR A 224 4.32 -5.90 -1.97
CA TYR A 224 4.70 -5.76 -3.38
C TYR A 224 5.23 -4.36 -3.73
N HIS A 225 5.15 -3.39 -2.81
CA HIS A 225 5.80 -2.08 -2.96
C HIS A 225 7.21 -2.02 -2.35
N PHE A 226 7.66 -3.06 -1.64
CA PHE A 226 8.90 -3.00 -0.84
C PHE A 226 10.16 -3.05 -1.70
N ALA A 227 11.00 -2.02 -1.61
CA ALA A 227 12.21 -1.89 -2.42
C ALA A 227 13.50 -1.99 -1.57
N PRO A 228 14.49 -2.80 -1.99
CA PRO A 228 14.57 -3.53 -3.26
C PRO A 228 13.75 -4.82 -3.30
N SER A 229 13.40 -5.38 -2.14
CA SER A 229 12.54 -6.57 -2.01
C SER A 229 11.90 -6.64 -0.62
N ARG A 230 10.91 -7.51 -0.45
CA ARG A 230 10.28 -7.85 0.83
C ARG A 230 11.10 -8.83 1.70
N THR A 231 12.15 -9.43 1.14
CA THR A 231 12.91 -10.51 1.76
C THR A 231 13.58 -10.13 3.08
N PRO A 232 14.24 -8.97 3.23
CA PRO A 232 14.89 -8.60 4.50
C PRO A 232 13.91 -8.55 5.66
N LEU A 233 12.71 -7.99 5.44
CA LEU A 233 11.66 -7.96 6.46
C LEU A 233 11.19 -9.37 6.84
N LEU A 234 10.92 -10.23 5.84
CA LEU A 234 10.43 -11.58 6.11
C LEU A 234 11.44 -12.41 6.91
N LEU A 235 12.73 -12.31 6.56
CA LEU A 235 13.83 -12.90 7.31
C LEU A 235 13.87 -12.38 8.74
N TYR A 236 13.78 -11.06 8.92
CA TYR A 236 13.80 -10.43 10.23
C TYR A 236 12.63 -10.88 11.11
N ALA A 237 11.41 -10.84 10.57
CA ALA A 237 10.21 -11.24 11.28
C ALA A 237 10.24 -12.71 11.69
N ALA A 238 10.64 -13.61 10.79
CA ALA A 238 10.69 -15.04 11.09
C ALA A 238 11.81 -15.40 12.08
N ARG A 239 13.03 -14.85 11.88
CA ARG A 239 14.23 -15.28 12.61
C ARG A 239 14.44 -14.53 13.91
N GLU A 240 14.29 -13.21 13.89
CA GLU A 240 14.54 -12.36 15.05
C GLU A 240 13.30 -12.21 15.93
N LEU A 241 12.14 -11.96 15.32
CA LEU A 241 10.89 -11.73 16.07
C LEU A 241 10.14 -13.03 16.40
N ARG A 242 10.40 -14.10 15.63
CA ARG A 242 9.59 -15.33 15.60
C ARG A 242 8.11 -15.00 15.43
N ALA A 243 7.82 -14.06 14.53
CA ALA A 243 6.48 -13.62 14.22
C ALA A 243 5.91 -14.47 13.08
N ASP A 244 4.68 -14.95 13.26
CA ASP A 244 3.86 -15.52 12.20
C ASP A 244 3.49 -14.41 11.19
N LEU A 245 3.22 -14.78 9.94
CA LEU A 245 2.86 -13.84 8.88
C LEU A 245 1.35 -13.89 8.63
N MET A 246 0.72 -12.73 8.56
CA MET A 246 -0.59 -12.54 7.95
C MET A 246 -0.52 -11.37 6.96
N ALA A 247 -0.89 -11.60 5.72
CA ALA A 247 -0.78 -10.62 4.66
C ALA A 247 -1.89 -10.70 3.64
N PHE A 248 -2.09 -9.59 2.96
CA PHE A 248 -2.76 -9.55 1.66
C PHE A 248 -1.75 -9.08 0.62
N ASP A 249 -1.69 -9.76 -0.52
CA ASP A 249 -0.69 -9.51 -1.55
C ASP A 249 -1.18 -9.86 -2.96
N LEU A 250 -0.34 -9.54 -3.94
CA LEU A 250 -0.55 -9.76 -5.36
C LEU A 250 0.48 -10.77 -5.89
N VAL A 251 -0.01 -11.85 -6.48
CA VAL A 251 0.83 -12.90 -7.09
C VAL A 251 0.55 -13.05 -8.58
N LEU A 252 1.54 -13.49 -9.34
CA LEU A 252 1.37 -13.87 -10.74
C LEU A 252 0.51 -15.13 -10.85
N ASN A 253 -0.35 -15.16 -11.86
CA ASN A 253 -1.02 -16.39 -12.23
C ASN A 253 -0.06 -17.30 -13.01
N ASP A 254 0.26 -18.45 -12.45
CA ASP A 254 1.18 -19.43 -13.05
C ASP A 254 0.65 -20.06 -14.33
N LYS A 255 -0.66 -20.01 -14.53
CA LYS A 255 -1.32 -20.47 -15.74
C LYS A 255 -1.27 -19.42 -16.87
N ALA A 256 -0.84 -18.19 -16.60
CA ALA A 256 -0.73 -17.16 -17.61
C ALA A 256 0.52 -17.36 -18.49
N PHE A 257 0.38 -17.04 -19.79
CA PHE A 257 1.48 -17.07 -20.74
C PHE A 257 2.69 -16.25 -20.26
N LEU A 258 3.90 -16.72 -20.58
CA LEU A 258 5.14 -16.08 -20.14
C LEU A 258 5.23 -14.61 -20.57
N SER A 259 4.83 -14.30 -21.81
CA SER A 259 4.77 -12.93 -22.33
C SER A 259 3.85 -12.03 -21.50
N ALA A 260 2.70 -12.56 -21.10
CA ALA A 260 1.77 -11.87 -20.24
C ALA A 260 2.44 -11.59 -18.87
N ARG A 261 3.06 -12.60 -18.25
CA ARG A 261 3.75 -12.43 -16.95
C ARG A 261 4.86 -11.38 -17.01
N VAL A 262 5.59 -11.31 -18.13
CA VAL A 262 6.57 -10.24 -18.38
C VAL A 262 5.87 -8.88 -18.47
N ALA A 263 4.76 -8.77 -19.19
CA ALA A 263 3.98 -7.54 -19.27
C ALA A 263 3.50 -7.07 -17.89
N ALA A 264 3.01 -7.97 -17.03
CA ALA A 264 2.61 -7.63 -15.66
C ALA A 264 3.76 -7.01 -14.84
N ARG A 265 4.98 -7.55 -14.97
CA ARG A 265 6.18 -6.98 -14.30
C ARG A 265 6.53 -5.60 -14.83
N VAL A 266 6.44 -5.38 -16.14
CA VAL A 266 6.67 -4.07 -16.76
C VAL A 266 5.62 -3.05 -16.30
N VAL A 267 4.34 -3.41 -16.32
CA VAL A 267 3.25 -2.56 -15.83
C VAL A 267 3.43 -2.24 -14.36
N GLY A 268 3.77 -3.24 -13.52
CA GLY A 268 4.10 -3.05 -12.11
C GLY A 268 5.24 -2.06 -11.91
N ARG A 269 6.31 -2.18 -12.70
CA ARG A 269 7.47 -1.28 -12.62
C ARG A 269 7.13 0.16 -12.99
N LEU A 270 6.28 0.35 -14.00
CA LEU A 270 5.77 1.67 -14.39
C LEU A 270 4.80 2.24 -13.33
N ALA A 271 4.07 1.37 -12.63
CA ALA A 271 3.23 1.72 -11.49
C ALA A 271 4.01 1.93 -10.18
N GLY A 272 5.35 1.85 -10.21
CA GLY A 272 6.23 2.11 -9.07
C GLY A 272 6.58 0.90 -8.20
N CYS A 273 6.20 -0.31 -8.60
CA CYS A 273 6.62 -1.54 -7.91
C CYS A 273 8.04 -1.98 -8.34
N PRO A 274 8.81 -2.67 -7.48
CA PRO A 274 10.04 -3.34 -7.90
C PRO A 274 9.81 -4.38 -9.02
N LEU A 275 10.83 -4.68 -9.82
CA LEU A 275 10.73 -5.67 -10.91
C LEU A 275 10.34 -7.08 -10.42
N GLY A 276 10.82 -7.46 -9.24
CA GLY A 276 10.49 -8.73 -8.57
C GLY A 276 9.27 -8.67 -7.66
N ALA A 277 8.43 -7.64 -7.77
CA ALA A 277 7.29 -7.44 -6.88
C ALA A 277 6.28 -8.58 -6.92
N PHE A 278 5.92 -9.06 -8.12
CA PHE A 278 4.91 -10.09 -8.30
C PHE A 278 5.58 -11.47 -8.45
N LEU A 279 5.45 -12.28 -7.40
CA LEU A 279 5.93 -13.66 -7.35
C LEU A 279 4.85 -14.63 -7.80
N THR A 280 5.24 -15.82 -8.21
CA THR A 280 4.31 -16.96 -8.35
C THR A 280 3.96 -17.51 -6.97
N GLU A 281 2.91 -18.33 -6.84
CA GLU A 281 2.57 -18.92 -5.53
C GLU A 281 3.70 -19.82 -5.00
N ASP A 282 4.30 -20.62 -5.88
CA ASP A 282 5.44 -21.46 -5.54
C ASP A 282 6.64 -20.61 -5.09
N ALA A 283 7.01 -19.57 -5.85
CA ALA A 283 8.13 -18.71 -5.49
C ALA A 283 7.87 -17.92 -4.20
N TYR A 284 6.62 -17.54 -3.94
CA TYR A 284 6.24 -16.93 -2.66
C TYR A 284 6.40 -17.93 -1.52
N THR A 285 5.93 -19.17 -1.71
CA THR A 285 6.05 -20.24 -0.72
C THR A 285 7.52 -20.53 -0.40
N GLU A 286 8.37 -20.69 -1.41
CA GLU A 286 9.82 -20.87 -1.22
C GLU A 286 10.44 -19.69 -0.47
N LEU A 287 10.10 -18.45 -0.84
CA LEU A 287 10.57 -17.26 -0.13
C LEU A 287 10.22 -17.28 1.36
N LEU A 288 9.02 -17.74 1.73
CA LEU A 288 8.62 -17.87 3.13
C LEU A 288 9.38 -19.00 3.82
N VAL A 289 9.53 -20.15 3.17
CA VAL A 289 10.29 -21.27 3.72
C VAL A 289 11.75 -20.87 3.97
N ASP A 290 12.39 -20.20 3.03
CA ASP A 290 13.75 -19.67 3.14
C ASP A 290 13.88 -18.62 4.26
N ALA A 291 12.84 -17.80 4.47
CA ALA A 291 12.79 -16.84 5.55
C ALA A 291 12.79 -17.53 6.94
N GLY A 292 12.18 -18.71 7.05
CA GLY A 292 12.11 -19.50 8.29
C GLY A 292 10.70 -19.96 8.67
N TYR A 293 9.70 -19.75 7.80
CA TYR A 293 8.34 -20.23 8.00
C TYR A 293 8.24 -21.75 7.70
N GLU A 294 7.28 -22.41 8.32
CA GLU A 294 7.04 -23.83 8.12
C GLU A 294 6.17 -24.07 6.88
N ARG A 295 6.71 -24.80 5.89
CA ARG A 295 6.01 -25.08 4.61
C ARG A 295 4.58 -25.59 4.80
N ALA A 296 4.38 -26.54 5.72
CA ALA A 296 3.08 -27.15 5.97
C ALA A 296 2.02 -26.16 6.50
N THR A 297 2.45 -25.00 6.99
CA THR A 297 1.58 -23.95 7.53
C THR A 297 1.35 -22.80 6.56
N VAL A 298 2.06 -22.78 5.42
CA VAL A 298 1.89 -21.73 4.40
C VAL A 298 0.56 -21.95 3.71
N GLN A 299 -0.33 -20.98 3.87
CA GLN A 299 -1.63 -20.91 3.21
C GLN A 299 -1.65 -19.71 2.29
N ILE A 300 -1.95 -19.92 1.01
CA ILE A 300 -2.19 -18.86 0.04
C ILE A 300 -3.61 -19.05 -0.50
N ARG A 301 -4.52 -18.17 -0.07
CA ARG A 301 -5.93 -18.21 -0.44
C ARG A 301 -6.22 -17.17 -1.51
N ASP A 302 -6.61 -17.63 -2.70
CA ASP A 302 -7.08 -16.77 -3.77
C ASP A 302 -8.42 -16.10 -3.41
N VAL A 303 -8.42 -14.77 -3.43
CA VAL A 303 -9.59 -13.91 -3.18
C VAL A 303 -9.88 -12.96 -4.35
N THR A 304 -9.27 -13.20 -5.52
CA THR A 304 -9.35 -12.35 -6.72
C THR A 304 -10.77 -11.95 -7.08
N SER A 305 -11.71 -12.91 -7.07
CA SER A 305 -13.13 -12.71 -7.41
C SER A 305 -13.92 -11.78 -6.47
N ALA A 306 -13.31 -11.38 -5.35
CA ALA A 306 -13.86 -10.46 -4.37
C ALA A 306 -13.12 -9.12 -4.32
N VAL A 307 -12.09 -8.89 -5.14
CA VAL A 307 -11.21 -7.72 -5.04
C VAL A 307 -11.35 -6.77 -6.24
N PHE A 308 -10.76 -7.12 -7.39
CA PHE A 308 -10.52 -6.14 -8.46
C PHE A 308 -11.80 -5.56 -9.06
N GLY A 309 -12.74 -6.40 -9.49
CA GLY A 309 -14.00 -5.92 -10.07
C GLY A 309 -14.80 -4.99 -9.14
N GLY A 310 -14.77 -5.22 -7.83
CA GLY A 310 -15.42 -4.35 -6.84
C GLY A 310 -14.76 -2.98 -6.73
N LEU A 311 -13.42 -2.97 -6.66
CA LEU A 311 -12.63 -1.74 -6.63
C LEU A 311 -12.82 -0.91 -7.90
N VAL A 312 -12.74 -1.55 -9.07
CA VAL A 312 -12.95 -0.90 -10.37
C VAL A 312 -14.33 -0.24 -10.43
N ALA A 313 -15.38 -0.97 -10.03
CA ALA A 313 -16.74 -0.45 -9.99
C ALA A 313 -16.89 0.76 -9.04
N HIS A 314 -16.23 0.72 -7.88
CA HIS A 314 -16.21 1.85 -6.95
C HIS A 314 -15.51 3.08 -7.56
N MET A 315 -14.34 2.90 -8.17
CA MET A 315 -13.60 3.98 -8.82
C MET A 315 -14.40 4.58 -9.99
N GLU A 316 -15.10 3.77 -10.77
CA GLU A 316 -16.02 4.26 -11.81
C GLU A 316 -17.17 5.09 -11.26
N LYS A 317 -17.76 4.63 -10.16
CA LYS A 317 -18.81 5.38 -9.48
C LYS A 317 -18.28 6.72 -8.97
N GLN A 318 -17.12 6.73 -8.31
CA GLN A 318 -16.49 7.97 -7.83
C GLN A 318 -16.17 8.91 -8.99
N GLN A 319 -15.59 8.41 -10.08
CA GLN A 319 -15.31 9.22 -11.26
C GLN A 319 -16.57 9.86 -11.84
N ARG A 320 -17.68 9.10 -11.93
CA ARG A 320 -18.96 9.64 -12.40
C ARG A 320 -19.53 10.69 -11.46
N SER A 321 -19.44 10.48 -10.14
CA SER A 321 -19.92 11.44 -9.14
C SER A 321 -19.09 12.72 -9.06
N LEU A 322 -17.78 12.64 -9.34
CA LEU A 322 -16.86 13.78 -9.26
C LEU A 322 -16.84 14.61 -10.54
N LYS A 323 -17.15 14.01 -11.69
CA LYS A 323 -17.13 14.67 -13.01
C LYS A 323 -17.95 15.97 -13.08
N PRO A 324 -19.19 16.07 -12.53
CA PRO A 324 -19.95 17.31 -12.52
C PRO A 324 -19.28 18.47 -11.77
N TYR A 325 -18.37 18.16 -10.84
CA TYR A 325 -17.62 19.16 -10.07
C TYR A 325 -16.28 19.55 -10.72
N GLY A 326 -16.03 19.10 -11.96
CA GLY A 326 -14.74 19.28 -12.62
C GLY A 326 -13.59 18.50 -11.98
N VAL A 327 -13.88 17.60 -11.04
CA VAL A 327 -12.87 16.84 -10.30
C VAL A 327 -12.57 15.53 -11.03
N SER A 328 -11.31 15.33 -11.41
CA SER A 328 -10.82 14.09 -12.00
C SER A 328 -10.18 13.19 -10.94
N LEU A 329 -10.16 11.87 -11.19
CA LEU A 329 -9.44 10.91 -10.36
C LEU A 329 -7.91 10.98 -10.52
N GLY A 330 -7.39 11.75 -11.48
CA GLY A 330 -5.94 11.86 -11.73
C GLY A 330 -5.25 10.50 -11.90
N SER A 331 -4.18 10.28 -11.14
CA SER A 331 -3.42 9.01 -11.11
C SER A 331 -4.29 7.80 -10.72
N MET A 332 -5.32 7.98 -9.89
CA MET A 332 -6.26 6.91 -9.56
C MET A 332 -7.06 6.46 -10.78
N GLY A 333 -7.29 7.34 -11.76
CA GLY A 333 -7.88 6.94 -13.05
C GLY A 333 -7.00 5.98 -13.86
N VAL A 334 -5.67 6.11 -13.74
CA VAL A 334 -4.71 5.17 -14.34
C VAL A 334 -4.70 3.86 -13.56
N ALA A 335 -4.67 3.92 -12.23
CA ALA A 335 -4.75 2.74 -11.37
C ALA A 335 -6.02 1.91 -11.67
N LYS A 336 -7.17 2.56 -11.84
CA LYS A 336 -8.42 1.90 -12.26
C LYS A 336 -8.22 1.07 -13.53
N ARG A 337 -7.59 1.64 -14.57
CA ARG A 337 -7.37 0.93 -15.85
C ARG A 337 -6.45 -0.28 -15.68
N ILE A 338 -5.44 -0.17 -14.82
CA ILE A 338 -4.55 -1.29 -14.49
C ILE A 338 -5.34 -2.39 -13.78
N PHE A 339 -6.15 -2.06 -12.77
CA PHE A 339 -6.97 -3.05 -12.06
C PHE A 339 -8.04 -3.70 -12.94
N ASP A 340 -8.68 -2.95 -13.84
CA ASP A 340 -9.63 -3.51 -14.83
C ASP A 340 -8.92 -4.46 -15.82
N TRP A 341 -7.71 -4.11 -16.26
CA TRP A 341 -6.89 -5.01 -17.07
C TRP A 341 -6.51 -6.29 -16.32
N ILE A 342 -6.13 -6.18 -15.04
CA ILE A 342 -5.84 -7.34 -14.19
C ILE A 342 -7.08 -8.23 -14.05
N ASP A 343 -8.23 -7.65 -13.70
CA ASP A 343 -9.49 -8.37 -13.51
C ASP A 343 -9.90 -9.16 -14.77
N ARG A 344 -9.82 -8.52 -15.95
CA ARG A 344 -10.20 -9.15 -17.23
C ARG A 344 -9.23 -10.23 -17.69
N THR A 345 -7.94 -10.08 -17.41
CA THR A 345 -6.92 -11.02 -17.89
C THR A 345 -6.62 -12.14 -16.91
N GLY A 346 -6.95 -11.96 -15.63
CA GLY A 346 -6.62 -12.91 -14.56
C GLY A 346 -5.11 -13.12 -14.39
N ILE A 347 -4.29 -12.14 -14.81
CA ILE A 347 -2.83 -12.27 -14.88
C ILE A 347 -2.15 -12.14 -13.52
N ILE A 348 -2.78 -11.35 -12.64
CA ILE A 348 -2.42 -11.18 -11.24
C ILE A 348 -3.60 -11.67 -10.43
N ARG A 349 -3.30 -12.42 -9.37
CA ARG A 349 -4.27 -12.87 -8.37
C ARG A 349 -4.08 -12.05 -7.10
N ALA A 350 -5.20 -11.71 -6.48
CA ALA A 350 -5.22 -11.14 -5.14
C ALA A 350 -5.32 -12.29 -4.13
N VAL A 351 -4.39 -12.37 -3.20
CA VAL A 351 -4.27 -13.50 -2.27
C VAL A 351 -4.17 -13.03 -0.82
N ILE A 352 -4.72 -13.84 0.08
CA ILE A 352 -4.44 -13.76 1.51
C ILE A 352 -3.39 -14.83 1.83
N VAL A 353 -2.31 -14.41 2.49
CA VAL A 353 -1.18 -15.27 2.83
C VAL A 353 -1.08 -15.37 4.34
N VAL A 354 -1.02 -16.61 4.85
CA VAL A 354 -0.74 -16.90 6.25
C VAL A 354 0.38 -17.91 6.33
N ALA A 355 1.34 -17.69 7.22
CA ALA A 355 2.43 -18.64 7.45
C ALA A 355 2.87 -18.60 8.91
N ARG A 356 3.22 -19.74 9.48
CA ARG A 356 3.67 -19.85 10.87
C ARG A 356 5.16 -20.14 10.92
N VAL A 357 5.84 -19.60 11.92
CA VAL A 357 7.24 -19.96 12.18
C VAL A 357 7.31 -21.35 12.83
N LYS A 358 8.40 -22.08 12.56
CA LYS A 358 8.65 -23.36 13.25
C LYS A 358 8.78 -23.13 14.75
N ARG A 359 7.80 -23.61 15.53
CA ARG A 359 7.91 -23.62 17.00
C ARG A 359 8.81 -24.80 17.38
N LYS A 360 9.78 -24.57 18.27
CA LYS A 360 10.47 -25.70 18.90
C LYS A 360 9.42 -26.47 19.69
N THR A 361 9.17 -27.72 19.31
CA THR A 361 8.46 -28.66 20.17
C THR A 361 9.18 -28.67 21.51
N ALA A 362 8.48 -28.33 22.59
CA ALA A 362 9.00 -28.52 23.93
C ALA A 362 9.22 -30.02 24.10
N SER A 363 10.48 -30.44 24.06
CA SER A 363 10.95 -31.77 24.43
C SER A 363 11.00 -31.91 25.93
#